data_AF-A0A3G8ZV81-F1
#
_entry.id   AF-A0A3G8ZV81-F1
#
_cell.length_a   1.000
_cell.length_b   1.000
_cell.length_c   1.000
_cell.angle_alpha   90.00
_cell.angle_beta   90.00
_cell.angle_gamma   90.00
#
_symmetry.space_group_name_H-M   'P 1'
#
loop_
_entity.id
_entity.type
_entity.pdbx_description
1 polymer ?
#
loop_
_entity_poly.entity_id
_entity_poly.type
_entity_poly.pdbx_seq_one_letter_code
_entity_poly.pdbx_strand_id
1 'polypeptide(L)'
;MTVTPNYMLVDDDGAPLGMVDPEAISTAGARLAFEFANACDDQDALNQITARYITEAGPAGFGYVATAALSIITTVVLSGVLAVTDALGTDMRTGIKALAEGRDPNEETK
;
A
#
# COMPACT_ATOMS: atom_id res chain seq x y z
N MET A 1 -7.65 24.25 18.07
CA MET A 1 -7.22 24.13 16.67
C MET A 1 -5.77 23.68 16.71
N THR A 2 -5.53 22.38 16.61
CA THR A 2 -4.18 21.82 16.55
C THR A 2 -3.63 22.16 15.17
N VAL A 3 -2.49 22.87 15.13
CA VAL A 3 -1.77 23.10 13.87
C VAL A 3 -1.07 21.80 13.54
N THR A 4 -1.54 21.09 12.50
CA THR A 4 -0.81 19.93 11.97
C THR A 4 0.51 20.44 11.40
N PRO A 5 1.67 19.95 11.90
CA PRO A 5 2.95 20.44 11.41
C PRO A 5 3.16 19.95 9.97
N ASN A 6 3.25 20.91 9.05
CA ASN A 6 3.74 20.63 7.70
C ASN A 6 5.27 20.49 7.76
N TYR A 7 5.79 19.40 7.20
CA TYR A 7 7.22 19.13 7.15
C TYR A 7 7.78 19.61 5.82
N MET A 8 8.92 20.28 5.87
CA MET A 8 9.67 20.63 4.66
C MET A 8 10.54 19.44 4.25
N LEU A 9 10.33 18.96 3.03
CA LEU A 9 11.25 18.02 2.40
C LEU A 9 12.44 18.80 1.88
N VAL A 10 13.63 18.29 2.15
CA VAL A 10 14.90 18.83 1.64
C VAL A 10 15.65 17.74 0.89
N ASP A 11 16.48 18.12 -0.07
CA ASP A 11 17.46 17.23 -0.67
C ASP A 11 18.66 17.02 0.27
N ASP A 12 19.65 16.26 -0.21
CA ASP A 12 20.86 15.93 0.54
C ASP A 12 21.73 17.17 0.86
N ASP A 13 21.55 18.27 0.12
CA ASP A 13 22.25 19.54 0.31
C ASP A 13 21.44 20.53 1.16
N GLY A 14 20.25 20.14 1.63
CA GLY A 14 19.35 20.97 2.43
C GLY A 14 18.49 21.93 1.60
N ALA A 15 18.46 21.81 0.28
CA ALA A 15 17.61 22.63 -0.58
C ALA A 15 16.14 22.14 -0.50
N PRO A 16 15.16 23.05 -0.45
CA PRO A 16 13.76 22.67 -0.27
C PRO A 16 13.20 21.99 -1.54
N LEU A 17 12.72 20.76 -1.38
CA LEU A 17 12.02 19.97 -2.40
C LEU A 17 10.51 20.17 -2.36
N GLY A 18 9.95 20.50 -1.18
CA GLY A 18 8.52 20.74 -1.03
C GLY A 18 8.05 20.73 0.42
N MET A 19 6.73 20.83 0.60
CA MET A 19 6.06 20.71 1.90
C MET A 19 5.13 19.50 1.88
N VAL A 20 5.13 18.71 2.94
CA VAL A 20 4.23 17.57 3.12
C VAL A 20 3.43 17.69 4.40
N ASP A 21 2.19 17.21 4.32
CA ASP A 21 1.30 17.03 5.45
C ASP A 21 1.18 15.52 5.74
N PRO A 22 1.80 15.01 6.83
CA PRO A 22 1.75 13.58 7.17
C PRO A 22 0.35 13.08 7.51
N GLU A 23 -0.53 13.94 8.00
CA GLU A 23 -1.91 13.58 8.31
C GLU A 23 -2.71 13.41 7.02
N ALA A 24 -2.52 14.30 6.06
CA ALA A 24 -3.08 14.15 4.71
C ALA A 24 -2.55 12.89 4.02
N ILE A 25 -1.24 12.61 4.12
CA ILE A 25 -0.63 11.39 3.56
C ILE A 25 -1.23 10.13 4.19
N SER A 26 -1.31 10.07 5.51
CA SER A 26 -1.83 8.88 6.20
C SER A 26 -3.32 8.66 5.90
N THR A 27 -4.11 9.73 5.85
CA THR A 27 -5.54 9.67 5.47
C THR A 27 -5.73 9.22 4.02
N ALA A 28 -4.99 9.81 3.09
CA ALA A 28 -5.04 9.41 1.68
C ALA A 28 -4.56 7.97 1.48
N GLY A 29 -3.49 7.57 2.17
CA GLY A 29 -2.95 6.22 2.11
C GLY A 29 -3.94 5.17 2.62
N ALA A 30 -4.63 5.45 3.73
CA ALA A 30 -5.67 4.57 4.25
C ALA A 30 -6.82 4.40 3.27
N ARG A 31 -7.29 5.49 2.65
CA ARG A 31 -8.35 5.41 1.63
C ARG A 31 -7.89 4.62 0.40
N LEU A 32 -6.72 4.94 -0.14
CA LEU A 32 -6.14 4.23 -1.27
C LEU A 32 -6.02 2.72 -0.99
N ALA A 33 -5.56 2.33 0.20
CA ALA A 33 -5.44 0.93 0.58
C ALA A 33 -6.77 0.18 0.51
N PHE A 34 -7.83 0.74 1.08
CA PHE A 34 -9.13 0.07 1.10
C PHE A 34 -9.82 0.10 -0.27
N GLU A 35 -9.64 1.15 -1.05
CA GLU A 35 -10.12 1.19 -2.43
C GLU A 35 -9.43 0.13 -3.31
N PHE A 36 -8.10 -0.02 -3.18
CA PHE A 36 -7.36 -1.09 -3.86
C PHE A 36 -7.80 -2.47 -3.40
N ALA A 37 -7.99 -2.68 -2.10
CA ALA A 37 -8.46 -3.96 -1.57
C ALA A 37 -9.85 -4.31 -2.12
N ASN A 38 -10.75 -3.33 -2.27
CA ASN A 38 -12.09 -3.53 -2.79
C ASN A 38 -12.12 -3.78 -4.31
N ALA A 39 -11.17 -3.22 -5.06
CA ALA A 39 -11.08 -3.35 -6.51
C ALA A 39 -9.98 -4.34 -6.97
N CYS A 40 -9.52 -5.24 -6.09
CA CYS A 40 -8.32 -6.03 -6.32
C CYS A 40 -8.42 -7.03 -7.49
N ASP A 41 -9.63 -7.30 -7.95
CA ASP A 41 -9.97 -8.16 -9.09
C ASP A 41 -10.31 -7.37 -10.38
N ASP A 42 -10.29 -6.03 -10.34
CA ASP A 42 -10.61 -5.14 -11.47
C ASP A 42 -9.42 -4.22 -11.80
N GLN A 43 -8.64 -4.61 -12.80
CA GLN A 43 -7.46 -3.87 -13.23
C GLN A 43 -7.78 -2.46 -13.76
N ASP A 44 -8.93 -2.27 -14.41
CA ASP A 44 -9.32 -0.96 -14.94
C ASP A 44 -9.71 -0.01 -13.81
N ALA A 45 -10.42 -0.51 -12.80
CA ALA A 45 -10.71 0.25 -11.59
C ALA A 45 -9.43 0.64 -10.83
N LEU A 46 -8.47 -0.28 -10.67
CA LEU A 46 -7.18 0.01 -10.04
C LEU A 46 -6.41 1.11 -10.77
N ASN A 47 -6.40 1.08 -12.11
CA ASN A 47 -5.78 2.12 -12.92
C ASN A 47 -6.44 3.49 -12.73
N GLN A 48 -7.78 3.54 -12.70
CA GLN A 48 -8.54 4.78 -12.47
C GLN A 48 -8.29 5.36 -11.08
N ILE A 49 -8.31 4.51 -10.04
CA ILE A 49 -8.00 4.91 -8.66
C ILE A 49 -6.57 5.47 -8.61
N THR A 50 -5.60 4.75 -9.17
CA THR A 50 -4.20 5.18 -9.20
C THR A 50 -4.03 6.54 -9.88
N ALA A 51 -4.62 6.73 -11.06
CA ALA A 51 -4.53 7.99 -11.80
C ALA A 51 -5.12 9.17 -11.00
N ARG A 52 -6.23 8.94 -10.28
CA ARG A 52 -6.84 9.95 -9.42
C ARG A 52 -5.91 10.36 -8.29
N TYR A 53 -5.33 9.41 -7.55
CA TYR A 53 -4.41 9.72 -6.45
C TYR A 53 -3.09 10.35 -6.91
N ILE A 54 -2.57 9.97 -8.08
CA ILE A 54 -1.42 10.66 -8.69
C ILE A 54 -1.77 12.12 -8.99
N THR A 55 -2.97 12.38 -9.52
CA THR A 55 -3.43 13.73 -9.85
C THR A 55 -3.62 14.58 -8.59
N GLU A 56 -4.20 14.01 -7.53
CA GLU A 56 -4.49 14.70 -6.27
C GLU A 56 -3.23 14.97 -5.43
N ALA A 57 -2.34 13.99 -5.28
CA ALA A 57 -1.14 14.10 -4.46
C ALA A 57 0.05 14.72 -5.21
N GLY A 58 -0.03 14.77 -6.55
CA GLY A 58 1.09 15.08 -7.43
C GLY A 58 2.13 13.95 -7.46
N PRO A 59 3.04 13.94 -8.45
CA PRO A 59 4.01 12.85 -8.64
C PRO A 59 4.93 12.62 -7.44
N ALA A 60 5.35 13.69 -6.76
CA ALA A 60 6.22 13.60 -5.57
C ALA A 60 5.46 13.15 -4.31
N GLY A 61 4.21 13.60 -4.13
CA GLY A 61 3.37 13.24 -2.98
C GLY A 61 2.83 11.81 -3.06
N PHE A 62 2.56 11.32 -4.27
CA PHE A 62 1.98 10.00 -4.49
C PHE A 62 2.84 8.87 -3.91
N GLY A 63 4.18 8.97 -3.98
CA GLY A 63 5.07 7.97 -3.40
C GLY A 63 4.82 7.76 -1.89
N TYR A 64 4.57 8.84 -1.14
CA TYR A 64 4.28 8.75 0.28
C TYR A 64 2.90 8.13 0.54
N VAL A 65 1.90 8.52 -0.24
CA VAL A 65 0.54 7.97 -0.16
C VAL A 65 0.53 6.48 -0.49
N ALA A 66 1.21 6.08 -1.56
CA ALA A 66 1.35 4.69 -1.98
C ALA A 66 2.09 3.84 -0.93
N THR A 67 3.14 4.39 -0.32
CA THR A 67 3.87 3.71 0.77
C THR A 67 2.97 3.49 1.99
N ALA A 68 2.21 4.51 2.40
CA ALA A 68 1.25 4.39 3.48
C ALA A 68 0.16 3.34 3.15
N ALA A 69 -0.36 3.35 1.93
CA ALA A 69 -1.35 2.39 1.47
C ALA A 69 -0.80 0.95 1.48
N LEU A 70 0.42 0.74 0.98
CA LEU A 70 1.07 -0.57 0.96
C LEU A 70 1.27 -1.12 2.39
N SER A 71 1.64 -0.26 3.34
CA SER A 71 1.75 -0.65 4.75
C SER A 71 0.40 -1.12 5.30
N ILE A 72 -0.71 -0.47 4.95
CA ILE A 72 -2.05 -0.84 5.42
C ILE A 72 -2.54 -2.12 4.74
N ILE A 73 -2.33 -2.27 3.43
CA ILE A 73 -2.65 -3.49 2.69
C ILE A 73 -1.93 -4.69 3.32
N THR A 74 -0.64 -4.57 3.62
CA THR A 74 0.15 -5.68 4.16
C THR A 74 -0.20 -6.00 5.61
N THR A 75 -0.33 -4.99 6.48
CA THR A 75 -0.50 -5.21 7.92
C THR A 75 -1.95 -5.40 8.37
N VAL A 76 -2.92 -4.85 7.63
CA VAL A 76 -4.35 -4.91 7.98
C VAL A 76 -5.08 -5.87 7.06
N VAL A 77 -5.06 -5.60 5.75
CA VAL A 77 -5.87 -6.35 4.79
C VAL A 77 -5.36 -7.77 4.63
N LEU A 78 -4.11 -7.94 4.20
CA LEU A 78 -3.50 -9.25 3.93
C LEU A 78 -3.36 -10.07 5.22
N SER A 79 -2.98 -9.43 6.33
CA SER A 79 -2.95 -10.10 7.64
C SER A 79 -4.31 -10.69 8.02
N GLY A 80 -5.39 -9.92 7.85
CA GLY A 80 -6.76 -10.37 8.12
C GLY A 80 -7.20 -11.51 7.20
N VAL A 81 -6.93 -11.40 5.89
CA VAL A 81 -7.23 -12.45 4.91
C VAL A 81 -6.51 -13.75 5.27
N LEU A 82 -5.22 -13.68 5.56
CA LEU A 82 -4.42 -14.86 5.92
C LEU A 82 -4.89 -15.48 7.24
N ALA A 83 -5.30 -14.67 8.22
CA ALA A 83 -5.88 -15.20 9.46
C ALA A 83 -7.17 -15.99 9.21
N VAL A 84 -8.02 -15.53 8.28
CA VAL A 84 -9.24 -16.25 7.89
C VAL A 84 -8.91 -17.54 7.15
N THR A 85 -7.95 -17.52 6.21
CA THR A 85 -7.56 -18.73 5.47
C THR A 85 -6.94 -19.78 6.39
N ASP A 86 -6.11 -19.35 7.34
CA ASP A 86 -5.52 -20.21 8.37
C ASP A 86 -6.63 -20.87 9.21
N ALA A 87 -7.65 -20.11 9.62
CA ALA A 87 -8.80 -20.63 10.36
C ALA A 87 -9.68 -21.63 9.57
N LEU A 88 -9.68 -21.51 8.24
CA LEU A 88 -10.34 -22.44 7.32
C LEU A 88 -9.46 -23.64 6.93
N GLY A 89 -8.25 -23.74 7.48
CA GLY A 89 -7.29 -24.82 7.19
C GLY A 89 -6.60 -24.69 5.83
N THR A 90 -6.64 -23.51 5.21
CA THR A 90 -5.93 -23.21 3.96
C THR A 90 -4.65 -22.44 4.27
N ASP A 91 -3.51 -23.12 4.22
CA ASP A 91 -2.20 -22.49 4.39
C ASP A 91 -1.75 -21.80 3.10
N MET A 92 -2.03 -20.50 3.00
CA MET A 92 -1.52 -19.67 1.92
C MET A 92 -0.09 -19.16 2.17
N ARG A 93 0.38 -19.18 3.42
CA ARG A 93 1.68 -18.59 3.80
C ARG A 93 2.84 -19.38 3.22
N THR A 94 2.73 -20.72 3.20
CA THR A 94 3.73 -21.58 2.57
C THR A 94 3.90 -21.26 1.08
N GLY A 95 2.79 -21.12 0.34
CA GLY A 95 2.83 -20.77 -1.08
C GLY A 95 3.41 -19.38 -1.35
N ILE A 96 3.01 -18.39 -0.56
CA ILE A 96 3.56 -17.01 -0.65
C ILE A 96 5.07 -17.03 -0.37
N LYS A 97 5.54 -17.78 0.62
CA LYS A 97 6.96 -17.92 0.93
C LYS A 97 7.75 -18.57 -0.21
N ALA A 98 7.22 -19.65 -0.80
CA ALA A 98 7.84 -20.30 -1.94
C ALA A 98 8.02 -19.33 -3.12
N LEU A 99 6.97 -18.57 -3.46
CA LEU A 99 7.02 -17.55 -4.51
C LEU A 99 8.04 -16.44 -4.22
N ALA A 100 8.12 -15.98 -2.96
CA ALA A 100 9.13 -14.99 -2.55
C ALA A 100 10.58 -15.52 -2.70
N GLU A 101 10.77 -16.83 -2.58
CA GLU A 101 12.05 -17.52 -2.80
C GLU A 101 12.28 -17.92 -4.28
N GLY A 102 11.34 -17.58 -5.17
CA GLY A 102 11.40 -17.93 -6.59
C GLY A 102 11.10 -19.41 -6.92
N ARG A 103 10.46 -20.13 -6.00
CA ARG A 103 10.06 -21.53 -6.15
C ARG A 103 8.60 -21.63 -6.61
N ASP A 104 8.26 -22.65 -7.41
CA ASP A 104 6.86 -22.93 -7.74
C ASP A 104 6.19 -23.61 -6.53
N PRO A 105 5.13 -23.03 -5.96
CA PRO A 105 4.42 -23.61 -4.83
C PRO A 105 3.75 -24.97 -5.15
N ASN A 106 3.66 -25.35 -6.42
CA ASN A 106 3.07 -26.62 -6.87
C ASN A 106 4.10 -27.72 -7.17
N GLU A 107 5.41 -27.43 -7.07
CA GLU A 107 6.47 -28.45 -7.30
C GLU A 107 6.58 -29.47 -6.16
N GLU A 108 6.17 -29.12 -4.94
CA GLU A 108 6.25 -30.00 -3.75
C GLU A 108 5.07 -30.99 -3.64
N THR A 109 4.06 -30.89 -4.52
CA THR A 109 2.82 -31.69 -4.48
C THR A 109 2.78 -32.83 -5.52
N LYS A 110 3.88 -33.11 -6.22
CA LYS A 110 4.00 -34.22 -7.20
C LYS A 110 4.66 -35.46 -6.62
#